data_AF-A0A2A5BNV1-F1
#
_entry.id   AF-A0A2A5BNV1-F1
#
_cell.length_a   1.000
_cell.length_b   1.000
_cell.length_c   1.000
_cell.angle_alpha   90.00
_cell.angle_beta   90.00
_cell.angle_gamma   90.00
#
_symmetry.space_group_name_H-M   'P 1'
#
loop_
_entity.id
_entity.type
_entity.pdbx_description
1 polymer ?
#
loop_
_entity_poly.entity_id
_entity_poly.type
_entity_poly.pdbx_seq_one_letter_code
_entity_poly.pdbx_strand_id
1 'polypeptide(L)'
;MKQSPPSTNTTSMSLFNASLLASLILFSTSLYAAIPGLTPGEFSVDESGGANYQLPLAVPPGTAGMQPSLSLSYSSNSGNGVIGKGWTLGGLSVITRCPATKIQDGFIDGIDFDDNDRLCIDGQRLIAINGTYGANNTEYRTEHDAFTKVISYDTDATNQGPEYFIVNTKSGQILEYGNTADSRIEAQGKPDVRLWAVNKISDTVHNYLTIRYTETNADGSYTPQQINYTGNTTAGLSPYAKVEFEYEVRPDITTGYFAGSRVKTTQRLKNIKTYVDATLVRDYQLSYDNQGLINRSRLTQIQECESSGNCFPATVFEWGLGEKWI
;
A
#
# COMPACT_ATOMS: atom_id res chain seq x y z
N MET A 1 5.12 -2.63 -91.26
CA MET A 1 5.45 -1.26 -90.80
C MET A 1 5.09 -1.16 -89.33
N LYS A 2 5.99 -0.58 -88.52
CA LYS A 2 5.88 -0.24 -87.08
C LYS A 2 5.92 -1.44 -86.12
N GLN A 3 7.02 -1.64 -85.40
CA GLN A 3 7.54 -0.91 -84.22
C GLN A 3 6.75 -1.20 -82.93
N SER A 4 7.44 -1.91 -82.03
CA SER A 4 7.38 -1.93 -80.56
C SER A 4 7.39 -0.52 -79.93
N PRO A 5 7.31 -0.33 -78.58
CA PRO A 5 7.10 -1.24 -77.44
C PRO A 5 6.04 -0.67 -76.42
N PRO A 6 5.84 -1.26 -75.20
CA PRO A 6 4.71 -0.95 -74.33
C PRO A 6 5.01 0.16 -73.30
N SER A 7 3.98 0.90 -72.88
CA SER A 7 4.05 1.88 -71.78
C SER A 7 3.58 1.27 -70.45
N THR A 8 4.57 0.99 -69.60
CA THR A 8 4.62 1.25 -68.14
C THR A 8 3.40 0.89 -67.27
N ASN A 9 3.47 -0.29 -66.65
CA ASN A 9 2.89 -0.52 -65.32
C ASN A 9 3.88 0.00 -64.27
N THR A 10 3.48 1.03 -63.53
CA THR A 10 4.18 1.47 -62.32
C THR A 10 3.24 1.36 -61.13
N THR A 11 3.03 0.15 -60.64
CA THR A 11 2.46 -0.07 -59.30
C THR A 11 3.61 0.11 -58.30
N SER A 12 3.69 1.28 -57.66
CA SER A 12 4.61 1.46 -56.54
C SER A 12 4.10 0.65 -55.35
N MET A 13 4.74 -0.47 -55.06
CA MET A 13 4.69 -1.11 -53.75
C MET A 13 5.33 -0.14 -52.74
N SER A 14 4.50 0.54 -51.95
CA SER A 14 4.98 1.20 -50.74
C SER A 14 5.16 0.13 -49.67
N LEU A 15 6.42 -0.19 -49.39
CA LEU A 15 6.81 -0.94 -48.20
C LEU A 15 6.58 -0.02 -46.99
N PHE A 16 5.46 -0.19 -46.29
CA PHE A 16 5.34 0.32 -44.94
C PHE A 16 6.22 -0.54 -44.03
N ASN A 17 7.38 0.01 -43.66
CA ASN A 17 8.18 -0.49 -42.54
C ASN A 17 7.34 -0.36 -41.27
N ALA A 18 6.73 -1.45 -40.84
CA ALA A 18 6.23 -1.57 -39.47
C ALA A 18 7.43 -1.75 -38.55
N SER A 19 7.99 -0.64 -38.06
CA SER A 19 8.90 -0.66 -36.92
C SER A 19 8.11 -1.09 -35.68
N LEU A 20 8.08 -2.39 -35.44
CA LEU A 20 7.59 -2.99 -34.20
C LEU A 20 8.59 -2.65 -33.09
N LEU A 21 8.40 -1.53 -32.40
CA LEU A 21 9.05 -1.27 -31.12
C LEU A 21 8.41 -2.18 -30.08
N ALA A 22 8.89 -3.42 -30.02
CA ALA A 22 8.67 -4.30 -28.88
C ALA A 22 9.48 -3.74 -27.71
N SER A 23 8.84 -2.92 -26.87
CA SER A 23 9.43 -2.51 -25.60
C SER A 23 9.48 -3.74 -24.69
N LEU A 24 10.64 -4.39 -24.64
CA LEU A 24 10.92 -5.49 -23.73
C LEU A 24 11.01 -4.90 -22.32
N ILE A 25 9.88 -4.90 -21.60
CA ILE A 25 9.88 -4.61 -20.17
C ILE A 25 10.58 -5.79 -19.50
N LEU A 26 11.88 -5.63 -19.25
CA LEU A 26 12.63 -6.50 -18.36
C LEU A 26 12.06 -6.29 -16.96
N PHE A 27 11.17 -7.19 -16.53
CA PHE A 27 10.95 -7.38 -15.10
C PHE A 27 12.26 -7.90 -14.54
N SER A 28 13.04 -7.03 -13.90
CA SER A 28 14.13 -7.43 -13.03
C SER A 28 13.51 -8.13 -11.82
N THR A 29 13.29 -9.44 -11.92
CA THR A 29 13.17 -10.24 -10.71
C THR A 29 14.55 -10.24 -10.09
N SER A 30 14.78 -9.35 -9.12
CA SER A 30 15.96 -9.38 -8.27
C SER A 30 16.00 -10.73 -7.55
N LEU A 31 16.75 -11.67 -8.12
CA LEU A 31 17.09 -12.93 -7.48
C LEU A 31 18.11 -12.59 -6.39
N TYR A 32 17.62 -12.37 -5.18
CA TYR A 32 18.45 -12.07 -4.02
C TYR A 32 19.28 -13.31 -3.65
N ALA A 33 20.59 -13.13 -3.53
CA ALA A 33 21.40 -14.06 -2.76
C ALA A 33 21.16 -13.75 -1.29
N ALA A 34 20.18 -14.43 -0.67
CA ALA A 34 20.04 -14.39 0.77
C ALA A 34 21.31 -14.98 1.38
N ILE A 35 22.10 -14.17 2.10
CA ILE A 35 23.19 -14.68 2.92
C ILE A 35 22.51 -15.43 4.07
N PRO A 36 22.70 -16.76 4.19
CA PRO A 36 22.09 -17.51 5.28
C PRO A 36 22.51 -16.91 6.62
N GLY A 37 21.52 -16.63 7.48
CA GLY A 37 21.76 -16.07 8.81
C GLY A 37 21.66 -14.55 8.93
N LEU A 38 21.24 -13.83 7.88
CA LEU A 38 20.90 -12.40 7.95
C LEU A 38 19.47 -12.17 7.47
N THR A 39 18.79 -11.19 8.07
CA THR A 39 17.53 -10.67 7.55
C THR A 39 17.81 -9.92 6.24
N PRO A 40 17.18 -10.30 5.11
CA PRO A 40 17.40 -9.63 3.83
C PRO A 40 16.96 -8.16 3.88
N GLY A 41 17.75 -7.27 3.29
CA GLY A 41 17.37 -5.87 3.12
C GLY A 41 18.18 -5.21 2.02
N GLU A 42 17.56 -4.28 1.29
CA GLU A 42 18.15 -3.63 0.12
C GLU A 42 18.26 -2.12 0.32
N PHE A 43 19.43 -1.55 0.01
CA PHE A 43 19.66 -0.12 -0.02
C PHE A 43 19.68 0.38 -1.46
N SER A 44 19.04 1.53 -1.71
CA SER A 44 19.09 2.20 -3.00
C SER A 44 19.07 3.71 -2.85
N VAL A 45 19.48 4.41 -3.91
CA VAL A 45 19.34 5.86 -4.04
C VAL A 45 18.45 6.12 -5.24
N ASP A 46 17.38 6.88 -5.06
CA ASP A 46 16.47 7.22 -6.15
C ASP A 46 17.01 8.36 -7.03
N GLU A 47 16.34 8.61 -8.16
CA GLU A 47 16.72 9.64 -9.12
C GLU A 47 16.62 11.07 -8.57
N SER A 48 15.95 11.27 -7.43
CA SER A 48 15.90 12.55 -6.70
C SER A 48 17.06 12.70 -5.70
N GLY A 49 17.93 11.70 -5.58
CA GLY A 49 19.02 11.65 -4.61
C GLY A 49 18.58 11.23 -3.20
N GLY A 50 17.35 10.73 -3.05
CA GLY A 50 16.82 10.22 -1.80
C GLY A 50 17.41 8.85 -1.46
N ALA A 51 17.76 8.65 -0.19
CA ALA A 51 18.21 7.35 0.31
C ALA A 51 16.99 6.49 0.67
N ASN A 52 16.98 5.25 0.19
CA ASN A 52 15.90 4.30 0.41
C ASN A 52 16.46 2.98 0.97
N TYR A 53 15.69 2.33 1.84
CA TYR A 53 16.02 1.00 2.35
C TYR A 53 14.76 0.15 2.45
N GLN A 54 14.82 -1.11 2.04
CA GLN A 54 13.66 -2.00 2.04
C GLN A 54 14.00 -3.32 2.74
N LEU A 55 13.28 -3.63 3.81
CA LEU A 55 13.37 -4.91 4.51
C LEU A 55 12.07 -5.71 4.32
N PRO A 56 12.02 -6.70 3.41
CA PRO A 56 10.87 -7.58 3.28
C PRO A 56 10.71 -8.45 4.53
N LEU A 57 9.47 -8.64 4.96
CA LEU A 57 9.15 -9.46 6.14
C LEU A 57 8.76 -10.87 5.67
N ALA A 58 9.55 -11.86 6.06
CA ALA A 58 9.20 -13.26 5.84
C ALA A 58 8.03 -13.66 6.74
N VAL A 59 7.00 -14.24 6.12
CA VAL A 59 5.83 -14.83 6.78
C VAL A 59 5.73 -16.31 6.43
N PRO A 60 5.14 -17.15 7.29
CA PRO A 60 4.86 -18.55 6.95
C PRO A 60 4.10 -18.66 5.62
N PRO A 61 4.41 -19.65 4.77
CA PRO A 61 3.77 -19.77 3.47
C PRO A 61 2.24 -19.87 3.53
N GLY A 62 1.58 -19.19 2.62
CA GLY A 62 0.12 -19.26 2.45
C GLY A 62 -0.33 -20.36 1.49
N THR A 63 -1.59 -20.77 1.59
CA THR A 63 -2.21 -21.72 0.63
C THR A 63 -2.16 -21.14 -0.78
N ALA A 64 -1.59 -21.88 -1.74
CA ALA A 64 -1.45 -21.45 -3.13
C ALA A 64 -0.79 -20.07 -3.32
N GLY A 65 0.07 -19.66 -2.38
CA GLY A 65 0.73 -18.34 -2.42
C GLY A 65 -0.13 -17.18 -1.89
N MET A 66 -1.34 -17.45 -1.37
CA MET A 66 -2.18 -16.45 -0.68
C MET A 66 -1.63 -16.16 0.72
N GLN A 67 -0.65 -15.26 0.78
CA GLN A 67 -0.03 -14.76 2.01
C GLN A 67 0.20 -13.25 1.93
N PRO A 68 0.28 -12.55 3.06
CA PRO A 68 0.59 -11.13 3.05
C PRO A 68 2.04 -10.90 2.57
N SER A 69 2.22 -9.88 1.73
CA SER A 69 3.54 -9.39 1.31
C SER A 69 3.82 -8.09 2.04
N LEU A 70 4.52 -8.17 3.18
CA LEU A 70 4.78 -7.03 4.05
C LEU A 70 6.25 -6.63 4.01
N SER A 71 6.52 -5.36 4.30
CA SER A 71 7.89 -4.87 4.34
C SER A 71 8.03 -3.61 5.20
N LEU A 72 9.23 -3.37 5.72
CA LEU A 72 9.61 -2.11 6.38
C LEU A 72 10.43 -1.29 5.40
N SER A 73 9.90 -0.14 4.99
CA SER A 73 10.50 0.73 3.97
C SER A 73 10.97 2.02 4.61
N TYR A 74 12.21 2.41 4.36
CA TYR A 74 12.76 3.71 4.67
C TYR A 74 12.85 4.56 3.41
N SER A 75 12.51 5.84 3.53
CA SER A 75 12.92 6.89 2.60
C SER A 75 13.36 8.13 3.37
N SER A 76 14.47 8.74 2.95
CA SER A 76 14.94 10.00 3.53
C SER A 76 13.94 11.15 3.38
N ASN A 77 13.08 11.07 2.36
CA ASN A 77 12.04 12.06 2.06
C ASN A 77 10.75 11.81 2.86
N SER A 78 10.59 10.62 3.46
CA SER A 78 9.38 10.27 4.21
C SER A 78 9.26 11.01 5.54
N GLY A 79 8.02 11.29 5.92
CA GLY A 79 7.66 11.95 7.18
C GLY A 79 7.91 11.08 8.42
N ASN A 80 7.39 11.53 9.56
CA ASN A 80 7.34 10.72 10.78
C ASN A 80 6.03 9.93 10.81
N GLY A 81 6.12 8.62 11.02
CA GLY A 81 4.96 7.73 11.05
C GLY A 81 4.97 6.78 12.24
N VAL A 82 4.17 5.71 12.15
CA VAL A 82 4.04 4.68 13.19
C VAL A 82 5.30 3.86 13.41
N ILE A 83 6.27 3.85 12.49
CA ILE A 83 7.59 3.23 12.68
C ILE A 83 8.66 4.30 12.94
N GLY A 84 8.27 5.55 13.16
CA GLY A 84 9.20 6.66 13.37
C GLY A 84 9.55 7.41 12.09
N LYS A 85 10.58 8.27 12.16
CA LYS A 85 10.97 9.15 11.06
C LYS A 85 11.50 8.35 9.88
N GLY A 86 10.97 8.61 8.68
CA GLY A 86 11.44 8.04 7.41
C GLY A 86 10.93 6.62 7.14
N TRP A 87 10.37 5.93 8.13
CA TRP A 87 9.95 4.53 8.03
C TRP A 87 8.45 4.36 7.87
N THR A 88 8.05 3.43 6.99
CA THR A 88 6.66 3.04 6.73
C THR A 88 6.53 1.53 6.65
N LEU A 89 5.32 1.03 6.94
CA LEU A 89 4.94 -0.37 6.74
C LEU A 89 4.34 -0.49 5.34
N GLY A 90 4.99 -1.27 4.47
CA GLY A 90 4.50 -1.60 3.14
C GLY A 90 3.62 -2.86 3.14
N GLY A 91 2.84 -3.02 2.07
CA GLY A 91 1.99 -4.20 1.86
C GLY A 91 0.53 -4.05 2.30
N LEU A 92 0.13 -2.85 2.73
CA LEU A 92 -1.23 -2.53 3.15
C LEU A 92 -1.80 -1.46 2.22
N SER A 93 -2.63 -1.88 1.28
CA SER A 93 -3.23 -1.00 0.28
C SER A 93 -4.38 -0.18 0.87
N VAL A 94 -4.54 1.05 0.39
CA VAL A 94 -5.60 1.96 0.82
C VAL A 94 -6.20 2.71 -0.38
N ILE A 95 -7.49 2.96 -0.32
CA ILE A 95 -8.15 3.98 -1.13
C ILE A 95 -8.27 5.24 -0.26
N THR A 96 -7.90 6.38 -0.83
CA THR A 96 -7.86 7.68 -0.14
C THR A 96 -8.54 8.74 -1.00
N ARG A 97 -8.92 9.84 -0.36
CA ARG A 97 -9.28 11.06 -1.08
C ARG A 97 -8.02 11.77 -1.58
N CYS A 98 -8.09 12.35 -2.78
CA CYS A 98 -7.06 13.14 -3.41
C CYS A 98 -7.66 14.39 -4.06
N PRO A 99 -6.89 15.49 -4.21
CA PRO A 99 -7.40 16.76 -4.76
C PRO A 99 -7.85 16.63 -6.22
N ALA A 100 -8.75 17.53 -6.64
CA ALA A 100 -9.07 17.71 -8.05
C ALA A 100 -8.06 18.62 -8.74
N THR A 101 -7.77 18.34 -10.01
CA THR A 101 -6.78 19.07 -10.81
C THR A 101 -7.37 19.56 -12.12
N LYS A 102 -6.89 20.71 -12.60
CA LYS A 102 -7.43 21.32 -13.82
C LYS A 102 -7.32 20.41 -15.05
N ILE A 103 -6.25 19.61 -15.11
CA ILE A 103 -5.94 18.74 -16.24
C ILE A 103 -6.89 17.53 -16.27
N GLN A 104 -7.08 16.85 -15.14
CA GLN A 104 -7.91 15.65 -15.08
C GLN A 104 -9.41 15.95 -14.93
N ASP A 105 -9.79 16.97 -14.14
CA ASP A 105 -11.18 17.21 -13.73
C ASP A 105 -11.80 18.46 -14.36
N GLY A 106 -11.00 19.30 -15.01
CA GLY A 106 -11.47 20.58 -15.56
C GLY A 106 -11.61 21.70 -14.52
N PHE A 107 -11.30 21.45 -13.25
CA PHE A 107 -11.27 22.44 -12.17
C PHE A 107 -10.18 22.08 -11.13
N ILE A 108 -9.85 23.02 -10.24
CA ILE A 108 -8.89 22.78 -9.16
C ILE A 108 -9.69 22.81 -7.87
N ASP A 109 -9.53 21.79 -7.05
CA ASP A 109 -10.15 21.77 -5.73
C ASP A 109 -9.30 21.01 -4.71
N GLY A 110 -9.37 21.48 -3.46
CA GLY A 110 -8.73 20.82 -2.33
C GLY A 110 -9.52 19.58 -1.90
N ILE A 111 -9.07 18.95 -0.82
CA ILE A 111 -9.91 17.94 -0.14
C ILE A 111 -10.69 18.66 0.94
N ASP A 112 -12.02 18.60 0.86
CA ASP A 112 -12.90 19.19 1.88
C ASP A 112 -14.12 18.32 2.25
N PHE A 113 -14.18 17.11 1.70
CA PHE A 113 -15.22 16.10 1.89
C PHE A 113 -16.55 16.42 1.20
N ASP A 114 -16.48 17.00 0.01
CA ASP A 114 -17.62 17.18 -0.88
C ASP A 114 -17.61 16.18 -2.07
N ASP A 115 -18.48 16.42 -3.06
CA ASP A 115 -18.58 15.61 -4.28
C ASP A 115 -17.50 15.92 -5.33
N ASN A 116 -16.71 16.98 -5.13
CA ASN A 116 -15.59 17.38 -5.98
C ASN A 116 -14.30 16.68 -5.58
N ASP A 117 -14.25 16.12 -4.38
CA ASP A 117 -13.20 15.20 -3.98
C ASP A 117 -13.04 14.04 -4.96
N ARG A 118 -11.82 13.54 -5.01
CA ARG A 118 -11.45 12.47 -5.92
C ARG A 118 -10.80 11.35 -5.16
N LEU A 119 -10.75 10.17 -5.77
CA LEU A 119 -10.33 8.93 -5.14
C LEU A 119 -9.04 8.45 -5.78
N CYS A 120 -8.13 7.98 -4.93
CA CYS A 120 -6.84 7.45 -5.33
C CYS A 120 -6.59 6.12 -4.60
N ILE A 121 -6.27 5.06 -5.35
CA ILE A 121 -5.83 3.77 -4.80
C ILE A 121 -4.31 3.75 -4.76
N ASP A 122 -3.71 3.64 -3.57
CA ASP A 122 -2.26 3.68 -3.37
C ASP A 122 -1.57 4.89 -4.05
N GLY A 123 -2.25 6.04 -4.02
CA GLY A 123 -1.80 7.29 -4.67
C GLY A 123 -2.10 7.39 -6.17
N GLN A 124 -2.57 6.32 -6.80
CA GLN A 124 -2.95 6.31 -8.20
C GLN A 124 -4.41 6.73 -8.40
N ARG A 125 -4.65 7.70 -9.28
CA ARG A 125 -5.96 8.27 -9.53
C ARG A 125 -6.98 7.25 -10.05
N LEU A 126 -8.19 7.25 -9.47
CA LEU A 126 -9.36 6.52 -9.97
C LEU A 126 -10.22 7.42 -10.87
N ILE A 127 -10.47 6.93 -12.08
CA ILE A 127 -11.29 7.57 -13.12
C ILE A 127 -12.58 6.78 -13.26
N ALA A 128 -13.72 7.44 -13.03
CA ALA A 128 -15.02 6.81 -13.24
C ALA A 128 -15.25 6.59 -14.74
N ILE A 129 -15.57 5.36 -15.12
CA ILE A 129 -15.85 4.96 -16.51
C ILE A 129 -17.32 4.57 -16.71
N ASN A 130 -18.05 4.31 -15.63
CA ASN A 130 -19.48 4.02 -15.64
C ASN A 130 -20.10 4.36 -14.29
N GLY A 131 -21.22 5.08 -14.28
CA GLY A 131 -21.86 5.59 -13.06
C GLY A 131 -21.43 7.01 -12.67
N THR A 132 -22.07 7.56 -11.65
CA THR A 132 -21.79 8.91 -11.12
C THR A 132 -20.63 8.84 -10.13
N TYR A 133 -19.60 9.68 -10.28
CA TYR A 133 -18.44 9.67 -9.37
C TYR A 133 -18.85 9.67 -7.89
N GLY A 134 -18.27 8.78 -7.10
CA GLY A 134 -18.58 8.61 -5.67
C GLY A 134 -19.88 7.87 -5.36
N ALA A 135 -20.76 7.63 -6.33
CA ALA A 135 -22.06 6.99 -6.09
C ALA A 135 -21.97 5.45 -6.02
N ASN A 136 -23.04 4.83 -5.53
CA ASN A 136 -23.20 3.37 -5.52
C ASN A 136 -23.10 2.77 -6.93
N ASN A 137 -22.44 1.61 -7.05
CA ASN A 137 -22.18 0.87 -8.28
C ASN A 137 -21.38 1.63 -9.36
N THR A 138 -20.59 2.62 -8.97
CA THR A 138 -19.73 3.33 -9.92
C THR A 138 -18.48 2.49 -10.17
N GLU A 139 -18.18 2.29 -11.45
CA GLU A 139 -17.01 1.56 -11.90
C GLU A 139 -15.89 2.54 -12.25
N TYR A 140 -14.70 2.27 -11.70
CA TYR A 140 -13.49 3.03 -11.96
C TYR A 140 -12.40 2.18 -12.61
N ARG A 141 -11.48 2.88 -13.25
CA ARG A 141 -10.16 2.39 -13.65
C ARG A 141 -9.09 3.30 -13.07
N THR A 142 -7.88 2.78 -12.96
CA THR A 142 -6.73 3.62 -12.63
C THR A 142 -6.32 4.46 -13.83
N GLU A 143 -5.86 5.69 -13.62
CA GLU A 143 -5.46 6.62 -14.71
C GLU A 143 -4.41 6.01 -15.64
N HIS A 144 -3.35 5.43 -15.07
CA HIS A 144 -2.51 4.46 -15.78
C HIS A 144 -3.15 3.07 -15.67
N ASP A 145 -3.86 2.65 -16.72
CA ASP A 145 -4.71 1.45 -16.64
C ASP A 145 -3.88 0.17 -16.38
N ALA A 146 -4.01 -0.35 -15.16
CA ALA A 146 -3.39 -1.60 -14.73
C ALA A 146 -4.30 -2.82 -15.00
N PHE A 147 -5.41 -2.64 -15.71
CA PHE A 147 -6.52 -3.60 -15.85
C PHE A 147 -7.14 -3.98 -14.50
N THR A 148 -7.13 -3.03 -13.57
CA THR A 148 -7.76 -3.16 -12.25
C THR A 148 -9.16 -2.55 -12.30
N LYS A 149 -10.19 -3.35 -12.02
CA LYS A 149 -11.57 -2.90 -11.94
C LYS A 149 -11.95 -2.59 -10.51
N VAL A 150 -12.34 -1.34 -10.24
CA VAL A 150 -12.80 -0.88 -8.92
C VAL A 150 -14.30 -0.58 -9.01
N ILE A 151 -15.09 -1.05 -8.04
CA ILE A 151 -16.50 -0.68 -7.89
C ILE A 151 -16.70 -0.06 -6.51
N SER A 152 -17.31 1.12 -6.44
CA SER A 152 -17.81 1.70 -5.19
C SER A 152 -19.18 1.15 -4.84
N TYR A 153 -19.39 0.90 -3.55
CA TYR A 153 -20.67 0.51 -2.99
C TYR A 153 -21.07 1.48 -1.89
N ASP A 154 -22.35 1.79 -1.87
CA ASP A 154 -22.95 2.61 -0.84
C ASP A 154 -24.33 2.04 -0.51
N THR A 155 -24.49 1.57 0.72
CA THR A 155 -25.75 0.97 1.20
C THR A 155 -26.62 1.95 1.96
N ASP A 156 -26.12 3.17 2.21
CA ASP A 156 -26.84 4.22 2.93
C ASP A 156 -26.65 5.56 2.22
N ALA A 157 -27.70 6.00 1.49
CA ALA A 157 -27.72 7.23 0.70
C ALA A 157 -27.61 8.53 1.54
N THR A 158 -27.34 8.45 2.84
CA THR A 158 -27.01 9.58 3.71
C THR A 158 -25.51 9.96 3.66
N ASN A 159 -24.66 9.13 3.05
CA ASN A 159 -23.21 9.25 3.14
C ASN A 159 -22.57 10.16 2.08
N GLN A 160 -21.62 10.96 2.55
CA GLN A 160 -20.75 11.85 1.78
C GLN A 160 -19.65 11.07 1.02
N GLY A 161 -20.00 9.96 0.37
CA GLY A 161 -19.10 9.11 -0.43
C GLY A 161 -19.31 7.60 -0.21
N PRO A 162 -18.58 6.74 -0.94
CA PRO A 162 -18.75 5.29 -0.87
C PRO A 162 -18.57 4.70 0.53
N GLU A 163 -19.37 3.70 0.88
CA GLU A 163 -19.19 2.95 2.12
C GLU A 163 -17.99 2.00 2.03
N TYR A 164 -17.85 1.30 0.91
CA TYR A 164 -16.73 0.39 0.67
C TYR A 164 -16.46 0.23 -0.83
N PHE A 165 -15.36 -0.44 -1.16
CA PHE A 165 -14.99 -0.77 -2.53
C PHE A 165 -14.69 -2.26 -2.68
N ILE A 166 -15.00 -2.80 -3.87
CA ILE A 166 -14.49 -4.09 -4.32
C ILE A 166 -13.59 -3.84 -5.52
N VAL A 167 -12.38 -4.39 -5.46
CA VAL A 167 -11.35 -4.25 -6.48
C VAL A 167 -10.99 -5.61 -7.04
N ASN A 168 -11.09 -5.77 -8.35
CA ASN A 168 -10.68 -6.97 -9.07
C ASN A 168 -9.42 -6.65 -9.86
N THR A 169 -8.32 -7.31 -9.54
CA THR A 169 -7.03 -7.07 -10.21
C THR A 169 -6.89 -7.96 -11.44
N LYS A 170 -5.96 -7.59 -12.33
CA LYS A 170 -5.55 -8.43 -13.48
C LYS A 170 -5.05 -9.82 -13.06
N SER A 171 -4.47 -9.94 -11.85
CA SER A 171 -3.98 -11.22 -11.31
C SER A 171 -5.10 -12.14 -10.81
N GLY A 172 -6.36 -11.71 -10.86
CA GLY A 172 -7.50 -12.48 -10.36
C GLY A 172 -7.69 -12.39 -8.84
N GLN A 173 -7.05 -11.41 -8.19
CA GLN A 173 -7.33 -11.12 -6.79
C GLN A 173 -8.57 -10.22 -6.69
N ILE A 174 -9.35 -10.47 -5.65
CA ILE A 174 -10.52 -9.69 -5.25
C ILE A 174 -10.18 -9.07 -3.90
N LEU A 175 -10.13 -7.74 -3.84
CA LEU A 175 -9.81 -6.98 -2.63
C LEU A 175 -11.04 -6.21 -2.19
N GLU A 176 -11.32 -6.24 -0.89
CA GLU A 176 -12.38 -5.45 -0.25
C GLU A 176 -11.72 -4.35 0.59
N TYR A 177 -12.20 -3.11 0.44
CA TYR A 177 -11.69 -1.92 1.15
C TYR A 177 -12.79 -1.25 1.94
N GLY A 178 -12.58 -1.01 3.24
CA GLY A 178 -13.55 -0.36 4.11
C GLY A 178 -14.84 -1.16 4.33
N ASN A 179 -14.87 -2.45 3.99
CA ASN A 179 -16.04 -3.32 4.12
C ASN A 179 -16.22 -3.85 5.56
N THR A 180 -15.47 -3.29 6.51
CA THR A 180 -15.64 -3.47 7.95
C THR A 180 -15.49 -2.11 8.62
N ALA A 181 -16.14 -1.88 9.76
CA ALA A 181 -16.09 -0.59 10.44
C ALA A 181 -14.64 -0.16 10.75
N ASP A 182 -13.80 -1.07 11.24
CA ASP A 182 -12.40 -0.80 11.58
C ASP A 182 -11.50 -0.48 10.38
N SER A 183 -11.94 -0.78 9.16
CA SER A 183 -11.18 -0.49 7.93
C SER A 183 -11.68 0.73 7.17
N ARG A 184 -12.72 1.39 7.66
CA ARG A 184 -13.31 2.59 7.09
C ARG A 184 -13.06 3.77 8.03
N ILE A 185 -11.97 4.50 7.80
CA ILE A 185 -11.49 5.49 8.76
C ILE A 185 -12.14 6.84 8.49
N GLU A 186 -13.01 7.29 9.39
CA GLU A 186 -13.65 8.60 9.24
C GLU A 186 -12.71 9.77 9.56
N ALA A 187 -13.06 10.92 9.00
CA ALA A 187 -12.45 12.19 9.30
C ALA A 187 -12.94 12.67 10.68
N GLN A 188 -12.02 12.84 11.63
CA GLN A 188 -12.39 13.26 12.99
C GLN A 188 -13.27 14.52 12.98
N GLY A 189 -14.42 14.43 13.64
CA GLY A 189 -15.38 15.54 13.77
C GLY A 189 -16.31 15.71 12.57
N LYS A 190 -16.27 14.78 11.62
CA LYS A 190 -17.13 14.73 10.44
C LYS A 190 -17.66 13.29 10.26
N PRO A 191 -18.81 13.09 9.59
CA PRO A 191 -19.28 11.75 9.24
C PRO A 191 -18.57 11.17 7.99
N ASP A 192 -17.79 11.98 7.29
CA ASP A 192 -17.09 11.60 6.07
C ASP A 192 -15.99 10.57 6.27
N VAL A 193 -15.88 9.62 5.34
CA VAL A 193 -14.74 8.70 5.31
C VAL A 193 -13.52 9.39 4.69
N ARG A 194 -12.39 9.32 5.40
CA ARG A 194 -11.08 9.85 4.97
C ARG A 194 -10.30 8.84 4.14
N LEU A 195 -10.32 7.57 4.54
CA LEU A 195 -9.67 6.49 3.82
C LEU A 195 -10.39 5.14 4.04
N TRP A 196 -10.27 4.26 3.06
CA TRP A 196 -10.74 2.89 3.10
C TRP A 196 -9.53 1.97 3.01
N ALA A 197 -9.19 1.29 4.11
CA ALA A 197 -8.10 0.35 4.16
C ALA A 197 -8.55 -1.02 3.64
N VAL A 198 -7.65 -1.77 2.99
CA VAL A 198 -7.96 -3.14 2.57
C VAL A 198 -8.23 -4.01 3.80
N ASN A 199 -9.40 -4.65 3.84
CA ASN A 199 -9.82 -5.51 4.96
C ASN A 199 -9.85 -6.99 4.58
N LYS A 200 -9.87 -7.31 3.28
CA LYS A 200 -9.84 -8.68 2.80
C LYS A 200 -9.25 -8.77 1.40
N ILE A 201 -8.49 -9.84 1.16
CA ILE A 201 -7.98 -10.20 -0.17
C ILE A 201 -8.32 -11.68 -0.38
N SER A 202 -8.89 -12.02 -1.53
CA SER A 202 -9.18 -13.39 -1.92
C SER A 202 -8.79 -13.67 -3.38
N ASP A 203 -8.60 -14.95 -3.71
CA ASP A 203 -8.41 -15.39 -5.09
C ASP A 203 -9.70 -15.98 -5.69
N THR A 204 -9.63 -16.37 -6.97
CA THR A 204 -10.75 -16.98 -7.72
C THR A 204 -11.13 -18.38 -7.24
N VAL A 205 -10.32 -19.03 -6.40
CA VAL A 205 -10.60 -20.33 -5.77
C VAL A 205 -10.91 -20.20 -4.27
N HIS A 206 -11.21 -18.98 -3.84
CA HIS A 206 -11.69 -18.62 -2.51
C HIS A 206 -10.69 -18.81 -1.37
N ASN A 207 -9.38 -18.93 -1.63
CA ASN A 207 -8.39 -18.69 -0.58
C ASN A 207 -8.42 -17.21 -0.21
N TYR A 208 -8.23 -16.89 1.06
CA TYR A 208 -8.30 -15.51 1.50
C TYR A 208 -7.37 -15.19 2.67
N LEU A 209 -7.14 -13.89 2.82
CA LEU A 209 -6.66 -13.26 4.04
C LEU A 209 -7.57 -12.11 4.44
N THR A 210 -7.65 -11.82 5.73
CA THR A 210 -8.36 -10.68 6.31
C THR A 210 -7.42 -9.83 7.15
N ILE A 211 -7.69 -8.53 7.22
CA ILE A 211 -6.92 -7.56 7.99
C ILE A 211 -7.86 -6.86 8.95
N ARG A 212 -7.44 -6.81 10.22
CA ARG A 212 -8.11 -6.06 11.28
C ARG A 212 -7.25 -4.88 11.70
N TYR A 213 -7.90 -3.80 12.04
CA TYR A 213 -7.28 -2.56 12.45
C TYR A 213 -7.76 -2.16 13.85
N THR A 214 -6.94 -1.36 14.52
CA THR A 214 -7.35 -0.59 15.68
C THR A 214 -7.44 0.86 15.24
N GLU A 215 -8.58 1.49 15.47
CA GLU A 215 -8.80 2.89 15.16
C GLU A 215 -9.33 3.66 16.37
N THR A 216 -9.15 4.97 16.35
CA THR A 216 -9.68 5.87 17.38
C THR A 216 -10.22 7.13 16.71
N ASN A 217 -11.53 7.17 16.50
CA ASN A 217 -12.19 8.31 15.86
C ASN A 217 -11.88 9.65 16.59
N ALA A 218 -11.78 9.63 17.93
CA ALA A 218 -11.48 10.81 18.73
C ALA A 218 -10.15 11.52 18.36
N ASP A 219 -9.17 10.79 17.85
CA ASP A 219 -7.88 11.36 17.43
C ASP A 219 -7.51 11.08 15.97
N GLY A 220 -8.37 10.39 15.21
CA GLY A 220 -8.20 10.06 13.81
C GLY A 220 -7.05 9.08 13.55
N SER A 221 -6.55 8.39 14.57
CA SER A 221 -5.50 7.39 14.41
C SER A 221 -6.07 6.03 13.99
N TYR A 222 -5.30 5.30 13.19
CA TYR A 222 -5.58 3.90 12.87
C TYR A 222 -4.26 3.14 12.63
N THR A 223 -4.24 1.86 12.98
CA THR A 223 -3.08 0.99 12.83
C THR A 223 -3.52 -0.44 12.53
N PRO A 224 -2.83 -1.18 11.64
CA PRO A 224 -3.11 -2.61 11.44
C PRO A 224 -2.83 -3.34 12.75
N GLN A 225 -3.76 -4.18 13.18
CA GLN A 225 -3.66 -4.98 14.40
C GLN A 225 -3.22 -6.41 14.06
N GLN A 226 -3.86 -7.02 13.06
CA GLN A 226 -3.65 -8.42 12.74
C GLN A 226 -4.05 -8.74 11.30
N ILE A 227 -3.26 -9.60 10.64
CA ILE A 227 -3.62 -10.24 9.38
C ILE A 227 -3.83 -11.72 9.64
N ASN A 228 -4.97 -12.27 9.26
CA ASN A 228 -5.24 -13.70 9.29
C ASN A 228 -5.26 -14.23 7.86
N TYR A 229 -4.54 -15.30 7.56
CA TYR A 229 -4.45 -15.87 6.21
C TYR A 229 -4.44 -17.40 6.27
N THR A 230 -4.45 -18.07 5.11
CA THR A 230 -4.67 -19.53 4.91
C THR A 230 -6.13 -19.99 4.99
N GLY A 231 -7.09 -19.07 5.10
CA GLY A 231 -8.51 -19.39 5.06
C GLY A 231 -8.98 -19.77 3.65
N ASN A 232 -10.04 -20.58 3.56
CA ASN A 232 -10.74 -20.85 2.31
C ASN A 232 -12.26 -20.88 2.54
N THR A 233 -13.01 -20.01 1.85
CA THR A 233 -14.45 -19.84 2.10
C THR A 233 -15.25 -21.08 1.68
N THR A 234 -14.97 -21.64 0.50
CA THR A 234 -15.72 -22.79 -0.03
C THR A 234 -15.45 -24.08 0.75
N ALA A 235 -14.21 -24.28 1.21
CA ALA A 235 -13.84 -25.40 2.05
C ALA A 235 -14.26 -25.22 3.53
N GLY A 236 -14.78 -24.05 3.92
CA GLY A 236 -15.07 -23.74 5.32
C GLY A 236 -13.82 -23.69 6.21
N LEU A 237 -12.63 -23.48 5.62
CA LEU A 237 -11.36 -23.44 6.33
C LEU A 237 -11.16 -22.04 6.93
N SER A 238 -11.04 -22.00 8.26
CA SER A 238 -10.63 -20.78 8.95
C SER A 238 -9.11 -20.58 8.85
N PRO A 239 -8.63 -19.32 8.79
CA PRO A 239 -7.20 -19.00 8.86
C PRO A 239 -6.54 -19.65 10.07
N TYR A 240 -5.43 -20.34 9.84
CA TYR A 240 -4.59 -20.89 10.90
C TYR A 240 -3.23 -20.18 11.00
N ALA A 241 -2.85 -19.36 10.02
CA ALA A 241 -1.66 -18.53 10.12
C ALA A 241 -2.03 -17.06 10.27
N LYS A 242 -1.21 -16.31 11.02
CA LYS A 242 -1.45 -14.89 11.28
C LYS A 242 -0.17 -14.07 11.40
N VAL A 243 -0.30 -12.78 11.12
CA VAL A 243 0.67 -11.74 11.45
C VAL A 243 0.04 -10.81 12.47
N GLU A 244 0.72 -10.53 13.57
CA GLU A 244 0.29 -9.61 14.64
C GLU A 244 1.23 -8.42 14.71
N PHE A 245 0.67 -7.23 14.87
CA PHE A 245 1.40 -5.99 15.04
C PHE A 245 1.23 -5.51 16.48
N GLU A 246 2.33 -5.48 17.23
CA GLU A 246 2.33 -4.97 18.60
C GLU A 246 2.88 -3.55 18.63
N TYR A 247 2.18 -2.67 19.35
CA TYR A 247 2.53 -1.27 19.45
C TYR A 247 2.85 -0.89 20.89
N GLU A 248 3.61 0.19 21.05
CA GLU A 248 3.81 0.87 22.32
C GLU A 248 3.50 2.37 22.19
N VAL A 249 3.19 3.01 23.31
CA VAL A 249 2.98 4.47 23.33
C VAL A 249 4.30 5.14 22.99
N ARG A 250 4.28 6.04 21.99
CA ARG A 250 5.46 6.80 21.61
C ARG A 250 5.61 8.03 22.51
N PRO A 251 6.82 8.44 22.90
CA PRO A 251 7.04 9.64 23.72
C PRO A 251 6.90 10.94 22.91
N ASP A 252 6.99 10.87 21.56
CA ASP A 252 6.92 12.00 20.64
C ASP A 252 5.59 12.02 19.86
N ILE A 253 4.47 12.11 20.59
CA ILE A 253 3.13 12.13 19.98
C ILE A 253 3.02 13.32 19.01
N THR A 254 2.61 13.03 17.78
CA THR A 254 2.40 14.06 16.76
C THR A 254 0.91 14.25 16.50
N THR A 255 0.52 15.50 16.30
CA THR A 255 -0.82 15.87 15.84
C THR A 255 -0.68 16.58 14.50
N GLY A 256 -1.38 16.10 13.49
CA GLY A 256 -1.56 16.72 12.20
C GLY A 256 -3.03 16.94 11.91
N TYR A 257 -3.30 17.52 10.75
CA TYR A 257 -4.66 17.75 10.26
C TYR A 257 -4.73 17.35 8.79
N PHE A 258 -5.86 16.76 8.41
CA PHE A 258 -6.18 16.41 7.04
C PHE A 258 -7.57 16.98 6.73
N ALA A 259 -7.65 17.92 5.80
CA ALA A 259 -8.91 18.58 5.42
C ALA A 259 -9.72 19.12 6.63
N GLY A 260 -9.02 19.71 7.59
CA GLY A 260 -9.57 20.25 8.83
C GLY A 260 -9.82 19.24 9.96
N SER A 261 -9.73 17.94 9.68
CA SER A 261 -9.91 16.87 10.67
C SER A 261 -8.59 16.47 11.32
N ARG A 262 -8.60 16.27 12.64
CA ARG A 262 -7.41 15.94 13.42
C ARG A 262 -6.96 14.51 13.18
N VAL A 263 -5.64 14.32 13.07
CA VAL A 263 -4.99 13.00 12.96
C VAL A 263 -3.81 12.96 13.92
N LYS A 264 -3.80 12.01 14.85
CA LYS A 264 -2.67 11.79 15.75
C LYS A 264 -1.89 10.54 15.41
N THR A 265 -0.62 10.57 15.76
CA THR A 265 0.20 9.35 15.89
C THR A 265 0.57 9.23 17.35
N THR A 266 -0.12 8.34 18.06
CA THR A 266 0.00 8.14 19.52
C THR A 266 0.85 6.94 19.88
N GLN A 267 1.05 6.04 18.93
CA GLN A 267 1.74 4.78 19.11
C GLN A 267 2.88 4.62 18.08
N ARG A 268 3.84 3.75 18.39
CA ARG A 268 4.85 3.27 17.46
C ARG A 268 4.91 1.74 17.46
N LEU A 269 5.22 1.15 16.31
CA LEU A 269 5.29 -0.29 16.12
C LEU A 269 6.49 -0.85 16.88
N LYS A 270 6.26 -1.85 17.73
CA LYS A 270 7.27 -2.46 18.59
C LYS A 270 7.71 -3.83 18.06
N ASN A 271 6.74 -4.67 17.70
CA ASN A 271 7.00 -6.01 17.19
C ASN A 271 6.08 -6.33 16.02
N ILE A 272 6.58 -7.12 15.08
CA ILE A 272 5.76 -7.83 14.10
C ILE A 272 5.99 -9.32 14.31
N LYS A 273 4.93 -10.05 14.67
CA LYS A 273 5.03 -11.47 15.00
C LYS A 273 4.23 -12.30 14.02
N THR A 274 4.78 -13.42 13.59
CA THR A 274 4.09 -14.35 12.69
C THR A 274 3.85 -15.66 13.39
N TYR A 275 2.66 -16.24 13.21
CA TYR A 275 2.27 -17.48 13.87
C TYR A 275 1.70 -18.48 12.87
N VAL A 276 1.88 -19.76 13.20
CA VAL A 276 1.09 -20.88 12.67
C VAL A 276 0.41 -21.53 13.87
N ASP A 277 -0.92 -21.58 13.83
CA ASP A 277 -1.78 -21.86 14.96
C ASP A 277 -1.45 -20.93 16.15
N ALA A 278 -1.11 -21.50 17.29
CA ALA A 278 -0.64 -20.78 18.48
C ALA A 278 0.89 -20.63 18.54
N THR A 279 1.62 -21.22 17.59
CA THR A 279 3.08 -21.29 17.62
C THR A 279 3.69 -20.07 16.95
N LEU A 280 4.50 -19.31 17.68
CA LEU A 280 5.32 -18.23 17.14
C LEU A 280 6.31 -18.81 16.12
N VAL A 281 6.51 -18.14 14.99
CA VAL A 281 7.46 -18.56 13.94
C VAL A 281 8.58 -17.52 13.77
N ARG A 282 8.22 -16.24 13.72
CA ARG A 282 9.15 -15.10 13.60
C ARG A 282 8.68 -13.97 14.49
N ASP A 283 9.62 -13.25 15.07
CA ASP A 283 9.41 -11.99 15.78
C ASP A 283 10.42 -10.96 15.27
N TYR A 284 9.92 -9.92 14.60
CA TYR A 284 10.70 -8.76 14.18
C TYR A 284 10.59 -7.69 15.26
N GLN A 285 11.68 -7.49 16.00
CA GLN A 285 11.76 -6.58 17.13
C GLN A 285 12.36 -5.25 16.68
N LEU A 286 11.64 -4.15 16.93
CA LEU A 286 12.04 -2.81 16.53
C LEU A 286 12.53 -2.03 17.75
N SER A 287 13.75 -1.51 17.71
CA SER A 287 14.29 -0.64 18.76
C SER A 287 14.45 0.79 18.26
N TYR A 288 14.24 1.73 19.17
CA TYR A 288 14.21 3.15 18.88
C TYR A 288 15.10 3.93 19.83
N ASP A 289 15.61 5.04 19.32
CA ASP A 289 15.96 6.18 20.17
C ASP A 289 14.96 7.32 19.98
N ASN A 290 15.07 8.32 20.86
CA ASN A 290 14.30 9.57 20.80
C ASN A 290 15.24 10.78 20.81
N GLN A 291 16.32 10.69 20.04
CA GLN A 291 17.37 11.71 20.01
C GLN A 291 17.18 12.68 18.83
N GLY A 292 17.98 13.76 18.83
CA GLY A 292 17.92 14.84 17.83
C GLY A 292 17.09 16.04 18.29
N LEU A 293 17.08 17.11 17.49
CA LEU A 293 16.58 18.45 17.90
C LEU A 293 15.11 18.49 18.34
N ILE A 294 14.31 17.53 17.87
CA ILE A 294 12.86 17.46 18.12
C ILE A 294 12.42 16.11 18.72
N ASN A 295 13.35 15.36 19.31
CA ASN A 295 13.12 14.08 20.03
C ASN A 295 12.26 13.04 19.29
N ARG A 296 12.39 12.97 17.96
CA ARG A 296 11.59 12.05 17.13
C ARG A 296 12.00 10.61 17.41
N SER A 297 11.04 9.69 17.36
CA SER A 297 11.34 8.25 17.35
C SER A 297 12.11 7.92 16.07
N ARG A 298 13.35 7.46 16.24
CA ARG A 298 14.24 7.03 15.14
C ARG A 298 14.51 5.54 15.32
N LEU A 299 14.21 4.75 14.29
CA LEU A 299 14.46 3.31 14.33
C LEU A 299 15.97 3.07 14.31
N THR A 300 16.52 2.45 15.34
CA THR A 300 17.97 2.17 15.47
C THR A 300 18.29 0.72 15.20
N GLN A 301 17.33 -0.18 15.33
CA GLN A 301 17.56 -1.60 15.16
C GLN A 301 16.29 -2.33 14.70
N ILE A 302 16.46 -3.27 13.78
CA ILE A 302 15.50 -4.34 13.50
C ILE A 302 16.21 -5.67 13.77
N GLN A 303 15.62 -6.51 14.61
CA GLN A 303 16.16 -7.83 14.90
C GLN A 303 15.10 -8.91 14.66
N GLU A 304 15.46 -9.92 13.88
CA GLU A 304 14.59 -11.05 13.59
C GLU A 304 14.95 -12.23 14.49
N CYS A 305 13.96 -12.74 15.22
CA CYS A 305 14.10 -13.85 16.15
C CYS A 305 13.14 -14.99 15.81
N GLU A 306 13.54 -16.22 16.11
CA GLU A 306 12.64 -17.37 16.11
C GLU A 306 11.91 -17.53 17.46
N SER A 307 11.06 -18.55 17.54
CA SER A 307 10.19 -18.83 18.69
C SER A 307 10.91 -19.08 20.02
N SER A 308 12.15 -19.58 19.96
CA SER A 308 12.99 -19.87 21.14
C SER A 308 13.84 -18.68 21.57
N GLY A 309 13.69 -17.51 20.92
CA GLY A 309 14.45 -16.30 21.22
C GLY A 309 15.86 -16.27 20.63
N ASN A 310 16.24 -17.27 19.82
CA ASN A 310 17.46 -17.18 19.03
C ASN A 310 17.23 -16.18 17.90
N CYS A 311 18.13 -15.21 17.77
CA CYS A 311 17.98 -14.11 16.82
C CYS A 311 19.12 -14.10 15.81
N PHE A 312 18.80 -13.67 14.59
CA PHE A 312 19.83 -13.25 13.65
C PHE A 312 20.56 -12.00 14.18
N PRO A 313 21.79 -11.73 13.71
CA PRO A 313 22.43 -10.44 13.92
C PRO A 313 21.48 -9.32 13.50
N ALA A 314 21.40 -8.30 14.34
CA ALA A 314 20.46 -7.22 14.11
C ALA A 314 20.92 -6.31 12.96
N THR A 315 19.97 -5.79 12.20
CA THR A 315 20.20 -4.69 11.27
C THR A 315 20.20 -3.39 12.07
N VAL A 316 21.33 -2.67 12.08
CA VAL A 316 21.53 -1.45 12.87
C VAL A 316 21.50 -0.23 11.97
N PHE A 317 20.83 0.83 12.43
CA PHE A 317 20.70 2.10 11.74
C PHE A 317 21.26 3.23 12.60
N GLU A 318 22.13 4.03 12.00
CA GLU A 318 22.67 5.23 12.62
C GLU A 318 22.07 6.48 12.00
N TRP A 319 21.91 7.53 12.81
CA TRP A 319 21.24 8.76 12.42
C TRP A 319 22.16 9.95 12.61
N GLY A 320 22.29 10.77 11.56
CA GLY A 320 22.95 12.06 11.65
C GLY A 320 22.29 12.93 12.73
N LEU A 321 23.11 13.50 13.62
CA LEU A 321 22.67 14.55 14.52
C LEU A 321 22.57 15.81 13.66
N GLY A 322 21.35 16.27 13.35
CA GLY A 322 21.16 17.50 12.59
C GLY A 322 21.97 18.63 13.23
N GLU A 323 22.90 19.23 12.47
CA GLU A 323 23.74 20.29 12.99
C GLU A 323 22.87 21.46 13.46
N LYS A 324 23.08 21.91 14.70
CA LYS A 324 22.58 23.22 15.11
C LYS A 324 23.34 24.25 14.28
N TRP A 325 22.67 24.84 13.29
CA TRP A 325 23.07 26.15 12.80
C TRP A 325 22.85 27.13 13.95
N ILE A 326 23.93 27.40 14.71
CA ILE A 326 24.01 28.48 15.70
C ILE A 326 24.39 29.75 14.95
#